data_AF-A0A401TK13-F1
#
_entry.id   AF-A0A401TK13-F1
#
_cell.length_a   1.000
_cell.length_b   1.000
_cell.length_c   1.000
_cell.angle_alpha   90.00
_cell.angle_beta   90.00
_cell.angle_gamma   90.00
#
_symmetry.space_group_name_H-M   'P 1'
#
loop_
_entity.id
_entity.type
_entity.pdbx_description
1 polymer ?
#
loop_
_entity_poly.entity_id
_entity_poly.type
_entity_poly.pdbx_seq_one_letter_code
_entity_poly.pdbx_strand_id
1 'polypeptide(L)'
;MLFVFLKISANIFRTLPPSDNPEFDPEEDEPNLEASWPHLQLVYEFFLRFLESPDFQPAIAKRYIDQRFVLQLLELFDSEDPRERDFLKTVLHRVYGKFLGLRAFIRKQITNIFL
;
A
#
# COMPACT_ATOMS: atom_id res chain seq x y z
N MET A 1 14.72 11.51 5.92
CA MET A 1 13.63 10.65 6.45
C MET A 1 12.26 11.34 6.35
N LEU A 2 12.06 12.56 6.86
CA LEU A 2 10.78 13.28 6.77
C LEU A 2 10.28 13.52 5.33
N PHE A 3 11.15 14.05 4.46
CA PHE A 3 10.82 14.33 3.04
C PHE A 3 10.49 13.08 2.23
N VAL A 4 11.05 11.93 2.62
CA VAL A 4 10.82 10.63 1.97
C VAL A 4 9.39 10.16 2.23
N PHE A 5 8.95 10.18 3.50
CA PHE A 5 7.58 9.81 3.85
C PHE A 5 6.55 10.75 3.22
N LEU A 6 6.79 12.06 3.25
CA LEU A 6 5.85 13.04 2.66
C LEU A 6 5.69 12.84 1.15
N LYS A 7 6.79 12.61 0.41
CA LYS A 7 6.71 12.35 -1.03
C LYS A 7 6.10 10.99 -1.35
N ILE A 8 6.39 9.95 -0.57
CA ILE A 8 5.80 8.62 -0.81
C ILE A 8 4.30 8.66 -0.53
N SER A 9 3.88 9.18 0.62
CA SER A 9 2.47 9.27 0.98
C SER A 9 1.67 10.15 0.00
N ALA A 10 2.24 11.24 -0.49
CA ALA A 10 1.57 12.11 -1.46
C ALA A 10 1.44 11.50 -2.87
N ASN A 11 2.23 10.50 -3.22
CA ASN A 11 2.16 9.83 -4.53
C ASN A 11 1.43 8.48 -4.47
N ILE A 12 1.54 7.75 -3.36
CA ILE A 12 0.89 6.44 -3.18
C ILE A 12 -0.57 6.62 -2.73
N PHE A 13 -0.83 7.48 -1.75
CA PHE A 13 -2.19 7.65 -1.22
C PHE A 13 -2.98 8.61 -2.09
N ARG A 14 -3.63 8.04 -3.10
CA ARG A 14 -4.61 8.69 -3.95
C ARG A 14 -5.97 8.04 -3.74
N THR A 15 -7.03 8.81 -3.92
CA THR A 15 -8.36 8.22 -4.12
C THR A 15 -8.31 7.45 -5.43
N LEU A 16 -8.59 6.15 -5.39
CA LEU A 16 -8.73 5.36 -6.62
C LEU A 16 -9.83 5.98 -7.48
N PRO A 17 -9.68 5.98 -8.82
CA PRO A 17 -10.79 6.36 -9.68
C PRO A 17 -12.01 5.46 -9.35
N PRO A 18 -13.24 6.00 -9.41
CA PRO A 18 -14.42 5.16 -9.23
C PRO A 18 -14.35 4.01 -10.23
N SER A 19 -14.56 2.77 -9.76
CA SER A 19 -14.64 1.64 -10.68
C SER A 19 -15.83 1.85 -11.61
N ASP A 20 -15.58 1.77 -12.91
CA ASP A 20 -16.62 1.83 -13.92
C ASP A 20 -17.46 0.52 -13.94
N ASN A 21 -16.98 -0.53 -13.26
CA ASN A 21 -17.65 -1.82 -13.12
C ASN A 21 -17.77 -2.27 -11.65
N PRO A 22 -18.89 -1.98 -10.96
CA PRO A 22 -19.09 -2.40 -9.57
C PRO A 22 -19.20 -3.93 -9.38
N GLU A 23 -19.32 -4.71 -10.46
CA GLU A 23 -19.32 -6.18 -10.45
C GLU A 23 -18.03 -6.75 -11.04
N PHE A 24 -16.92 -5.99 -11.01
CA PHE A 24 -15.64 -6.43 -11.57
C PHE A 24 -15.26 -7.83 -11.10
N ASP A 25 -15.21 -8.77 -12.04
CA ASP A 25 -14.73 -10.13 -11.80
C ASP A 25 -13.27 -10.21 -12.23
N PRO A 26 -12.31 -10.34 -11.30
CA PRO A 26 -10.89 -10.45 -11.63
C PRO A 26 -10.52 -11.69 -12.46
N GLU A 27 -11.42 -12.68 -12.61
CA GLU A 27 -11.23 -13.84 -13.49
C GLU A 27 -11.77 -13.63 -14.92
N GLU A 28 -12.80 -12.79 -15.10
CA GLU A 28 -13.48 -12.61 -16.40
C GLU A 28 -13.21 -11.25 -17.06
N ASP A 29 -12.95 -10.20 -16.28
CA ASP A 29 -12.80 -8.83 -16.78
C ASP A 29 -11.36 -8.44 -17.10
N GLU A 30 -11.17 -7.66 -18.17
CA GLU A 30 -9.87 -7.06 -18.48
C GLU A 30 -9.52 -6.00 -17.41
N PRO A 31 -8.35 -6.12 -16.75
CA PRO A 31 -7.99 -5.20 -15.67
C PRO A 31 -7.73 -3.80 -16.23
N ASN A 32 -8.33 -2.78 -15.61
CA ASN A 32 -7.99 -1.41 -15.94
C ASN A 32 -6.57 -1.10 -15.46
N LEU A 33 -5.67 -0.86 -16.42
CA LEU A 33 -4.27 -0.58 -16.14
C LEU A 33 -4.08 0.90 -15.79
N GLU A 34 -3.38 1.16 -14.70
CA GLU A 34 -3.12 2.53 -14.26
C GLU A 34 -2.19 3.24 -15.26
N ALA A 35 -2.68 4.33 -15.87
CA ALA A 35 -1.95 5.09 -16.88
C ALA A 35 -0.65 5.69 -16.33
N SER A 36 -0.62 6.00 -15.03
CA SER A 36 0.57 6.54 -14.35
C SER A 36 1.52 5.45 -13.85
N TRP A 37 1.33 4.18 -14.24
CA TRP A 37 2.11 3.05 -13.74
C TRP A 37 3.63 3.22 -13.83
N PRO A 38 4.23 3.72 -14.94
CA PRO A 38 5.69 3.91 -15.00
C PRO A 38 6.23 4.82 -13.89
N HIS A 39 5.43 5.78 -13.41
CA HIS A 39 5.79 6.62 -12.28
C HIS A 39 5.55 5.91 -10.95
N LEU A 40 4.36 5.32 -10.77
CA LEU A 40 3.97 4.64 -9.53
C LEU A 40 4.87 3.44 -9.21
N GLN A 41 5.27 2.68 -10.23
CA GLN A 41 6.22 1.59 -10.10
C GLN A 41 7.51 2.07 -9.41
N LEU A 42 8.09 3.18 -9.87
CA LEU A 42 9.31 3.74 -9.26
C LEU A 42 9.08 4.17 -7.80
N VAL A 43 7.89 4.71 -7.50
CA VAL A 43 7.54 5.10 -6.13
C VAL A 43 7.41 3.87 -5.22
N TYR A 44 6.76 2.80 -5.67
CA TYR A 44 6.63 1.55 -4.93
C TYR A 44 7.98 0.84 -4.76
N GLU A 45 8.79 0.75 -5.81
CA GLU A 45 10.13 0.17 -5.77
C GLU A 45 11.01 0.93 -4.78
N PHE A 46 11.02 2.26 -4.85
CA PHE A 46 11.76 3.09 -3.91
C PHE A 46 11.29 2.88 -2.47
N PHE A 47 9.97 2.82 -2.24
CA PHE A 47 9.44 2.62 -0.89
C PHE A 47 9.81 1.25 -0.33
N LEU A 48 9.71 0.18 -1.12
CA LEU A 48 10.15 -1.15 -0.72
C LEU A 48 11.64 -1.18 -0.39
N ARG A 49 12.49 -0.61 -1.25
CA ARG A 49 13.95 -0.52 -0.99
C ARG A 49 14.25 0.26 0.28
N PHE A 50 13.49 1.33 0.54
CA PHE A 50 13.61 2.09 1.77
C PHE A 50 13.21 1.26 3.01
N LEU A 51 12.11 0.50 2.96
CA LEU A 51 11.71 -0.39 4.05
C LEU A 51 12.71 -1.53 4.28
N GLU A 52 13.31 -2.06 3.22
CA GLU A 52 14.25 -3.18 3.26
C GLU A 52 15.69 -2.78 3.60
N SER A 53 16.01 -1.49 3.55
CA SER A 53 17.33 -0.97 3.89
C SER A 53 17.78 -1.45 5.28
N PRO A 54 19.04 -1.90 5.43
CA PRO A 54 19.59 -2.28 6.73
C PRO A 54 19.64 -1.10 7.71
N ASP A 55 19.73 0.12 7.19
CA ASP A 55 19.75 1.36 7.98
C ASP A 55 18.35 1.87 8.33
N PHE A 56 17.29 1.16 7.92
CA PHE A 56 15.92 1.53 8.26
C PHE A 56 15.69 1.42 9.77
N GLN A 57 15.23 2.50 10.39
CA GLN A 57 14.96 2.56 11.83
C GLN A 57 13.45 2.57 12.13
N PRO A 58 12.83 1.44 12.50
CA PRO A 58 11.39 1.37 12.80
C PRO A 58 10.97 2.32 13.93
N ALA A 59 11.85 2.56 14.90
CA ALA A 59 11.59 3.42 16.04
C ALA A 59 11.33 4.90 15.66
N ILE A 60 11.93 5.36 14.55
CA ILE A 60 11.69 6.70 14.00
C ILE A 60 10.49 6.64 13.04
N ALA A 61 10.45 5.63 12.17
CA ALA A 61 9.42 5.47 11.15
C ALA A 61 8.00 5.28 11.72
N LYS A 62 7.86 4.72 12.93
CA LYS A 62 6.54 4.52 13.57
C LYS A 62 5.73 5.80 13.81
N ARG A 63 6.36 6.97 13.71
CA ARG A 63 5.67 8.28 13.77
C ARG A 63 4.93 8.62 12.48
N TYR A 64 5.24 7.93 11.39
CA TYR A 64 4.67 8.14 10.05
C TYR A 64 3.91 6.91 9.55
N ILE A 65 4.34 5.71 9.96
CA ILE A 65 3.64 4.44 9.72
C ILE A 65 2.81 4.15 10.97
N ASP A 66 1.60 4.70 11.00
CA ASP A 66 0.61 4.52 12.06
C ASP A 66 -0.63 3.77 11.57
N GLN A 67 -1.69 3.73 12.37
CA GLN A 67 -2.94 3.08 11.97
C GLN A 67 -3.59 3.75 10.75
N ARG A 68 -3.46 5.08 10.60
CA ARG A 68 -4.01 5.82 9.47
C ARG A 68 -3.28 5.45 8.19
N PHE A 69 -1.94 5.37 8.23
CA PHE A 69 -1.14 4.88 7.11
C PHE A 69 -1.60 3.49 6.67
N VAL A 70 -1.85 2.58 7.61
CA VAL A 70 -2.32 1.22 7.31
C VAL A 70 -3.69 1.22 6.65
N LEU A 71 -4.64 2.05 7.11
CA LEU A 71 -5.96 2.14 6.48
C LEU A 71 -5.86 2.61 5.04
N GLN A 72 -5.12 3.69 4.78
CA GLN A 72 -4.93 4.20 3.43
C GLN A 72 -4.19 3.21 2.52
N LEU A 73 -3.29 2.39 3.09
CA LEU A 73 -2.63 1.32 2.33
C LEU A 73 -3.61 0.19 1.98
N LEU A 74 -4.53 -0.15 2.88
CA LEU A 74 -5.52 -1.20 2.66
C LEU A 74 -6.58 -0.79 1.64
N GLU A 75 -7.00 0.48 1.62
CA GLU A 75 -7.92 1.03 0.60
C GLU A 75 -7.39 0.87 -0.83
N LEU A 76 -6.07 0.88 -1.02
CA LEU A 76 -5.47 0.72 -2.35
C LEU A 76 -5.53 -0.72 -2.88
N PHE A 77 -5.88 -1.72 -2.05
CA PHE A 77 -6.03 -3.11 -2.53
C PHE A 77 -7.21 -3.29 -3.48
N ASP A 78 -8.15 -2.33 -3.52
CA ASP A 78 -9.24 -2.27 -4.51
C ASP A 78 -8.76 -1.84 -5.90
N SER A 79 -7.46 -1.60 -6.11
CA SER A 79 -6.89 -1.33 -7.43
C SER A 79 -7.14 -2.49 -8.40
N GLU A 80 -7.72 -2.20 -9.56
CA GLU A 80 -7.91 -3.16 -10.67
C GLU A 80 -6.58 -3.58 -11.32
N ASP A 81 -5.52 -2.77 -11.19
CA ASP A 81 -4.19 -3.11 -11.71
C ASP A 81 -3.51 -4.20 -10.85
N PRO A 82 -3.29 -5.42 -11.37
CA PRO A 82 -2.68 -6.51 -10.61
C PRO A 82 -1.25 -6.20 -10.17
N ARG A 83 -0.53 -5.37 -10.92
CA ARG A 83 0.85 -5.00 -10.60
C ARG A 83 0.89 -4.15 -9.34
N GLU A 84 -0.06 -3.23 -9.18
CA GLU A 84 -0.18 -2.40 -7.97
C GLU A 84 -0.50 -3.27 -6.75
N ARG A 85 -1.44 -4.23 -6.89
CA ARG A 85 -1.80 -5.17 -5.82
C ARG A 85 -0.60 -6.00 -5.33
N ASP A 86 0.28 -6.44 -6.23
CA ASP A 86 1.49 -7.19 -5.85
C ASP A 86 2.49 -6.36 -5.04
N PHE A 87 2.67 -5.10 -5.39
CA PHE A 87 3.49 -4.17 -4.60
C PHE A 87 2.86 -3.90 -3.24
N LEU A 88 1.55 -3.62 -3.18
CA LEU A 88 0.82 -3.38 -1.94
C LEU A 88 0.90 -4.58 -0.98
N LYS A 89 0.71 -5.80 -1.49
CA LYS A 89 0.89 -7.06 -0.74
C LYS A 89 2.27 -7.13 -0.09
N THR A 90 3.31 -6.82 -0.87
CA THR A 90 4.70 -6.87 -0.40
C THR A 90 4.97 -5.79 0.65
N VAL A 91 4.50 -4.55 0.42
CA VAL A 91 4.61 -3.42 1.36
C VAL A 91 3.92 -3.76 2.68
N LEU A 92 2.67 -4.23 2.64
CA LEU A 92 1.91 -4.61 3.83
C LEU A 92 2.61 -5.72 4.62
N HIS A 93 3.18 -6.71 3.94
CA HIS A 93 3.98 -7.77 4.57
C HIS A 93 5.22 -7.21 5.30
N ARG A 94 5.97 -6.30 4.67
CA ARG A 94 7.14 -5.65 5.29
C ARG A 94 6.73 -4.81 6.50
N VAL A 95 5.63 -4.06 6.41
CA VAL A 95 5.08 -3.26 7.52
C VAL A 95 4.66 -4.18 8.67
N TYR A 96 3.90 -5.24 8.40
CA TYR A 96 3.49 -6.23 9.41
C TYR A 96 4.68 -6.89 10.12
N GLY A 97 5.74 -7.20 9.37
CA GLY A 97 6.98 -7.76 9.90
C GLY A 97 7.69 -6.82 10.87
N LYS A 98 7.87 -5.55 10.48
CA LYS A 98 8.68 -4.56 11.21
C LYS A 98 7.94 -3.84 12.34
N PHE A 99 6.62 -3.67 12.25
CA PHE A 99 5.83 -2.90 13.21
C PHE A 99 4.92 -3.78 14.07
N LEU A 100 5.48 -4.36 15.13
CA LEU A 100 4.75 -5.28 16.04
C LEU A 100 3.47 -4.66 16.61
N GLY A 101 3.50 -3.36 16.96
CA GLY A 101 2.34 -2.64 17.50
C GLY A 101 1.17 -2.46 16.53
N LEU A 102 1.39 -2.62 15.22
CA LEU A 102 0.33 -2.51 14.21
C LEU A 102 -0.29 -3.86 13.87
N ARG A 103 0.30 -5.00 14.27
CA ARG A 103 -0.14 -6.33 13.84
C ARG A 103 -1.60 -6.64 14.21
N ALA A 104 -2.01 -6.31 15.43
CA ALA A 104 -3.39 -6.53 15.87
C ALA A 104 -4.39 -5.69 15.07
N PHE A 105 -4.02 -4.44 14.78
CA PHE A 105 -4.82 -3.53 13.97
C PHE A 105 -4.95 -4.02 12.52
N ILE A 106 -3.83 -4.38 11.88
CA ILE A 106 -3.80 -4.91 10.51
C ILE A 106 -4.70 -6.15 10.39
N ARG A 107 -4.58 -7.13 11.30
CA ARG A 107 -5.43 -8.33 11.27
C ARG A 107 -6.91 -7.99 11.38
N LYS A 108 -7.28 -7.09 12.30
CA LYS A 108 -8.66 -6.65 12.47
C LYS A 108 -9.22 -6.01 11.19
N GLN A 109 -8.47 -5.12 10.55
CA GLN A 109 -8.93 -4.46 9.33
C GLN A 109 -9.05 -5.43 8.16
N ILE A 110 -8.08 -6.33 7.99
CA ILE A 110 -8.15 -7.38 6.97
C ILE A 110 -9.40 -8.25 7.17
N THR A 111 -9.69 -8.69 8.40
CA THR A 111 -10.91 -9.45 8.70
C THR A 111 -12.17 -8.65 8.36
N ASN A 112 -12.21 -7.34 8.65
CA ASN A 112 -13.35 -6.51 8.31
C ASN A 112 -13.57 -6.34 6.79
N ILE A 113 -12.51 -6.36 5.99
CA ILE A 113 -12.61 -6.24 4.52
C ILE A 113 -13.13 -7.55 3.90
N PHE A 114 -12.79 -8.69 4.50
CA PHE A 114 -13.21 -10.02 4.02
C PHE A 114 -14.54 -10.52 4.62
N LEU A 115 -15.19 -9.75 5.49
CA LEU A 115 -16.50 -10.05 6.08
C LEU A 115 -17.60 -9.25 5.37
#